data_AF-A0A843DTK2-F1
#
_entry.id   AF-A0A843DTK2-F1
#
_cell.length_a   1.000
_cell.length_b   1.000
_cell.length_c   1.000
_cell.angle_alpha   90.00
_cell.angle_beta   90.00
_cell.angle_gamma   90.00
#
_symmetry.space_group_name_H-M   'P 1'
#
loop_
_entity.id
_entity.type
_entity.pdbx_description
1 polymer ?
#
loop_
_entity_poly.entity_id
_entity_poly.type
_entity_poly.pdbx_seq_one_letter_code
_entity_poly.pdbx_strand_id
1 'polypeptide(L)'
;MADYDQYYIDKAKICEENGQIPAELYTEYDVKKGLRDKNGKGVVTGITRISRLDGYKTVDGQRVPMEGVLAYRGYAIEDLVGKHTPRCGFEESSYLLLFGELPDCADLPQY
;
A
#
# COMPACT_ATOMS: atom_id res chain seq x y z
N MET A 1 -8.64 16.14 -27.12
CA MET A 1 -9.40 16.60 -25.94
C MET A 1 -10.36 15.53 -25.44
N ALA A 2 -11.15 14.84 -26.28
CA ALA A 2 -12.05 13.77 -25.81
C ALA A 2 -11.36 12.51 -25.22
N ASP A 3 -10.10 12.25 -25.57
CA ASP A 3 -9.37 11.02 -25.17
C ASP A 3 -8.80 11.09 -23.74
N TYR A 4 -8.38 12.27 -23.31
CA TYR A 4 -7.84 12.48 -21.94
C TYR A 4 -8.93 12.35 -20.87
N ASP A 5 -10.16 12.76 -21.18
CA ASP A 5 -11.26 12.68 -20.23
C ASP A 5 -11.60 11.23 -19.88
N GLN A 6 -11.57 10.32 -20.86
CA GLN A 6 -11.83 8.90 -20.62
C GLN A 6 -10.71 8.24 -19.80
N TYR A 7 -9.44 8.54 -20.12
CA TYR A 7 -8.30 8.04 -19.35
C TYR A 7 -8.40 8.37 -17.86
N TYR A 8 -8.70 9.62 -17.51
CA TYR A 8 -8.82 10.02 -16.10
C TYR A 8 -10.03 9.39 -15.41
N ILE A 9 -11.15 9.20 -16.12
CA ILE A 9 -12.33 8.48 -15.59
C ILE A 9 -11.95 7.03 -15.25
N ASP A 10 -11.25 6.34 -16.14
CA ASP A 10 -10.84 4.95 -15.93
C ASP A 10 -9.85 4.83 -14.76
N LYS A 11 -8.87 5.73 -14.68
CA LYS A 11 -7.93 5.79 -13.55
C LYS A 11 -8.62 6.12 -12.22
N ALA A 12 -9.58 7.03 -12.21
CA ALA A 12 -10.35 7.34 -11.01
C ALA A 12 -11.12 6.12 -10.49
N LYS A 13 -11.73 5.35 -11.40
CA LYS A 13 -12.43 4.11 -11.05
C LYS A 13 -11.48 3.07 -10.42
N ILE A 14 -10.28 2.90 -11.00
CA ILE A 14 -9.24 2.02 -10.42
C ILE A 14 -8.86 2.48 -9.00
N CYS A 15 -8.71 3.78 -8.77
CA CYS A 15 -8.42 4.32 -7.43
C CYS A 15 -9.54 4.01 -6.43
N GLU A 16 -10.80 4.19 -6.84
CA GLU A 16 -11.97 3.87 -6.00
C GLU A 16 -12.01 2.38 -5.65
N GLU A 17 -11.89 1.50 -6.64
CA GLU A 17 -11.91 0.04 -6.47
C GLU A 17 -10.78 -0.43 -5.54
N ASN A 18 -9.57 0.10 -5.73
CA ASN A 18 -8.41 -0.22 -4.90
C ASN A 18 -8.50 0.33 -3.47
N GLY A 19 -9.24 1.43 -3.28
CA GLY A 19 -9.43 2.10 -2.00
C GLY A 19 -10.53 1.49 -1.13
N GLN A 20 -11.44 0.71 -1.71
CA GLN A 20 -12.55 0.11 -0.96
C GLN A 20 -12.08 -1.00 -0.02
N ILE A 21 -12.34 -0.84 1.27
CA ILE A 21 -12.06 -1.83 2.31
C ILE A 21 -13.41 -2.32 2.87
N PRO A 22 -13.69 -3.64 2.82
CA PRO A 22 -14.93 -4.18 3.38
C PRO A 22 -15.09 -3.81 4.86
N ALA A 23 -16.28 -3.36 5.23
CA ALA A 23 -16.57 -2.84 6.57
C ALA A 23 -16.41 -3.92 7.65
N GLU A 24 -16.64 -5.18 7.28
CA GLU A 24 -16.54 -6.35 8.15
C GLU A 24 -15.11 -6.51 8.70
N LEU A 25 -14.09 -6.16 7.90
CA LEU A 25 -12.68 -6.26 8.30
C LEU A 25 -12.34 -5.36 9.49
N TYR A 26 -13.03 -4.23 9.65
CA TYR A 26 -12.81 -3.36 10.81
C TYR A 26 -13.22 -4.03 12.12
N THR A 27 -14.28 -4.84 12.06
CA THR A 27 -14.74 -5.62 13.21
C THR A 27 -13.84 -6.84 13.42
N GLU A 28 -13.51 -7.56 12.34
CA GLU A 28 -12.65 -8.75 12.38
C GLU A 28 -11.26 -8.46 12.97
N TYR A 29 -10.63 -7.37 12.55
CA TYR A 29 -9.30 -6.96 13.01
C TYR A 29 -9.31 -6.03 14.22
N ASP A 30 -10.46 -5.84 14.87
CA ASP A 30 -10.63 -5.03 16.08
C ASP A 30 -10.04 -3.60 15.95
N VAL A 31 -10.32 -2.94 14.82
CA VAL A 31 -9.76 -1.61 14.49
C VAL A 31 -10.29 -0.55 15.45
N LYS A 32 -9.38 0.17 16.11
CA LYS A 32 -9.68 1.19 17.12
C LYS A 32 -9.60 2.59 16.54
N LYS A 33 -10.37 3.52 17.12
CA LYS A 33 -10.37 4.94 16.72
C LYS A 33 -9.12 5.72 17.16
N GLY A 34 -8.26 5.17 18.02
CA GLY A 34 -7.10 5.88 18.58
C GLY A 34 -5.83 5.05 18.52
N LEU A 35 -4.67 5.70 18.43
CA LEU A 35 -3.37 5.08 18.13
C LEU A 35 -2.82 4.16 19.22
N ARG A 36 -3.33 4.24 20.46
CA ARG A 36 -2.81 3.53 21.62
C ARG A 36 -3.92 3.03 22.55
N ASP A 37 -3.65 1.95 23.27
CA ASP A 37 -4.48 1.48 24.38
C ASP A 37 -4.18 2.24 25.69
N LYS A 38 -4.89 1.87 26.76
CA LYS A 38 -4.75 2.45 28.11
C LYS A 38 -3.35 2.32 28.73
N ASN A 39 -2.54 1.38 28.25
CA ASN A 39 -1.18 1.14 28.71
C ASN A 39 -0.14 1.80 27.78
N GLY A 40 -0.58 2.58 26.78
CA GLY A 40 0.29 3.22 25.80
C GLY A 40 0.78 2.30 24.69
N LYS A 41 0.32 1.04 24.60
CA LYS A 41 0.68 0.11 23.54
C LYS A 41 -0.03 0.52 22.25
N GLY A 42 0.69 0.51 21.12
CA GLY A 42 0.10 0.77 19.81
C GLY A 42 -0.98 -0.26 19.46
N VAL A 43 -2.09 0.20 18.89
CA VAL A 43 -3.22 -0.65 18.47
C VAL A 43 -3.46 -0.48 16.97
N VAL A 44 -4.20 -1.41 16.37
CA VAL A 44 -4.62 -1.31 14.96
C VAL A 44 -5.65 -0.19 14.85
N THR A 45 -5.36 0.84 14.06
CA THR A 45 -6.25 2.01 13.90
C THR A 45 -6.82 2.21 12.51
N GLY A 46 -6.34 1.42 11.56
CA GLY A 46 -6.80 1.48 10.19
C GLY A 46 -6.32 0.24 9.46
N ILE A 47 -6.97 0.01 8.32
CA ILE A 47 -6.58 -1.01 7.37
C ILE A 47 -6.21 -0.26 6.09
N THR A 48 -5.18 -0.72 5.40
CA THR A 48 -4.76 -0.16 4.13
C THR A 48 -4.29 -1.28 3.23
N ARG A 49 -4.46 -1.09 1.92
CA ARG A 49 -3.83 -1.93 0.89
C ARG A 49 -2.54 -1.30 0.33
N ILE A 50 -2.18 -0.11 0.78
CA ILE A 50 -1.09 0.70 0.20
C ILE A 50 0.27 0.20 0.66
N SER A 51 0.48 0.10 1.97
CA SER A 51 1.78 -0.26 2.53
C SER A 51 1.65 -1.18 3.74
N ARG A 52 2.66 -2.03 3.93
CA ARG A 52 2.81 -2.90 5.10
C ARG A 52 4.21 -2.74 5.66
N LEU A 53 4.28 -2.67 6.99
CA LEU A 53 5.54 -2.60 7.74
C LEU A 53 5.55 -3.70 8.81
N ASP A 54 6.49 -4.63 8.70
CA ASP A 54 6.72 -5.65 9.71
C ASP A 54 8.06 -5.39 10.40
N GLY A 55 8.06 -4.80 11.59
CA GLY A 55 9.27 -4.59 12.41
C GLY A 55 9.34 -5.48 13.66
N TYR A 56 8.28 -6.22 13.92
CA TYR A 56 8.16 -7.06 15.10
C TYR A 56 7.34 -8.31 14.77
N LYS A 57 7.65 -9.42 15.44
CA LYS A 57 6.86 -10.65 15.40
C LYS A 57 6.44 -11.07 16.80
N THR A 58 5.40 -11.88 16.87
CA THR A 58 4.97 -12.50 18.13
C THR A 58 5.62 -13.87 18.26
N VAL A 59 6.40 -14.08 19.32
CA VAL A 59 7.01 -15.36 19.70
C VAL A 59 6.62 -15.62 21.15
N ASP A 60 5.97 -16.76 21.41
CA ASP A 60 5.50 -17.14 22.76
C ASP A 60 4.67 -16.05 23.46
N GLY A 61 3.83 -15.36 22.71
CA GLY A 61 2.99 -14.25 23.21
C GLY A 61 3.74 -12.94 23.48
N GLN A 62 5.06 -12.90 23.26
CA GLN A 62 5.88 -11.71 23.41
C GLN A 62 6.20 -11.08 22.05
N ARG A 63 6.19 -9.74 22.01
CA ARG A 63 6.55 -8.97 20.82
C ARG A 63 8.07 -8.82 20.78
N VAL A 64 8.72 -9.49 19.83
CA VAL A 64 10.17 -9.43 19.64
C VAL A 64 10.51 -8.66 18.36
N PRO A 65 11.56 -7.82 18.37
CA PRO A 65 12.05 -7.19 17.14
C PRO A 65 12.41 -8.23 16.07
N MET A 66 12.28 -7.85 14.81
CA MET A 66 12.73 -8.65 13.67
C MET A 66 13.34 -7.73 12.61
N GLU A 67 13.94 -8.36 11.59
CA GLU A 67 14.33 -7.64 10.38
C GLU A 67 13.12 -6.92 9.79
N GLY A 68 13.28 -5.63 9.50
CA GLY A 68 12.19 -4.79 9.04
C GLY A 68 11.81 -5.14 7.61
N VAL A 69 10.52 -5.37 7.34
CA VAL A 69 10.01 -5.51 5.98
C VAL A 69 9.12 -4.32 5.69
N LEU A 70 9.41 -3.62 4.59
CA LEU A 70 8.52 -2.60 4.02
C LEU A 70 8.04 -3.09 2.66
N ALA A 71 6.73 -3.11 2.46
CA ALA A 71 6.14 -3.48 1.19
C ALA A 71 5.10 -2.45 0.72
N TYR A 72 5.07 -2.17 -0.59
CA TYR A 72 4.05 -1.36 -1.26
C TYR A 72 3.18 -2.25 -2.13
N ARG A 73 1.86 -2.22 -1.93
CA ARG A 73 0.89 -3.06 -2.67
C ARG A 73 1.27 -4.54 -2.74
N GLY A 74 1.96 -5.05 -1.72
CA GLY A 74 2.44 -6.44 -1.64
C GLY A 74 3.85 -6.69 -2.19
N TYR A 75 4.47 -5.72 -2.84
CA TYR A 75 5.86 -5.81 -3.32
C TYR A 75 6.84 -5.35 -2.22
N ALA A 76 7.83 -6.18 -1.89
CA ALA A 76 8.93 -5.75 -1.03
C ALA A 76 9.71 -4.61 -1.70
N ILE A 77 10.12 -3.60 -0.93
CA ILE A 77 10.82 -2.43 -1.48
C ILE A 77 12.15 -2.83 -2.11
N GLU A 78 12.83 -3.81 -1.53
CA GLU A 78 14.08 -4.36 -2.04
C GLU A 78 13.89 -4.94 -3.45
N ASP A 79 12.76 -5.61 -3.69
CA ASP A 79 12.40 -6.14 -5.00
C ASP A 79 12.08 -5.02 -5.99
N LEU A 80 11.37 -3.98 -5.54
CA LEU A 80 11.06 -2.81 -6.36
C LEU A 80 12.35 -2.10 -6.80
N VAL A 81 13.21 -1.72 -5.85
CA VAL A 81 14.49 -1.06 -6.10
C VAL A 81 15.41 -1.91 -6.99
N GLY A 82 15.42 -3.23 -6.81
CA GLY A 82 16.21 -4.15 -7.63
C GLY A 82 15.69 -4.33 -9.06
N LYS A 83 14.39 -4.14 -9.29
CA LYS A 83 13.73 -4.30 -10.61
C LYS A 83 13.61 -3.01 -11.39
N HIS A 84 13.60 -1.86 -10.72
CA HIS A 84 13.41 -0.57 -11.38
C HIS A 84 14.49 -0.31 -12.42
N THR A 85 14.06 0.17 -13.58
CA THR A 85 15.02 0.75 -14.54
C THR A 85 15.58 2.05 -13.93
N PRO A 86 16.87 2.39 -14.14
CA PRO A 86 17.52 3.52 -13.47
C PRO A 86 16.87 4.90 -13.69
N ARG A 87 15.90 5.01 -14.60
CA ARG A 87 15.28 6.27 -15.02
C ARG A 87 13.80 6.40 -14.69
N CYS A 88 13.13 5.36 -14.18
CA CYS A 88 11.67 5.35 -13.99
C CYS A 88 11.20 4.85 -12.61
N GLY A 89 12.11 4.58 -11.67
CA GLY A 89 11.72 3.96 -10.39
C GLY A 89 10.76 4.81 -9.53
N PHE A 90 10.83 6.14 -9.63
CA PHE A 90 9.89 7.02 -8.93
C PHE A 90 8.49 6.96 -9.56
N GLU A 91 8.42 7.08 -10.89
CA GLU A 91 7.19 7.05 -11.66
C GLU A 91 6.50 5.69 -11.51
N GLU A 92 7.23 4.58 -11.65
CA GLU A 92 6.74 3.21 -11.43
C GLU A 92 6.20 3.02 -10.01
N SER A 93 6.92 3.52 -8.99
CA SER A 93 6.48 3.43 -7.60
C SER A 93 5.22 4.28 -7.32
N SER A 94 5.18 5.50 -7.84
CA SER A 94 4.03 6.40 -7.66
C SER A 94 2.79 5.85 -8.35
N TYR A 95 2.96 5.31 -9.56
CA TYR A 95 1.91 4.63 -10.31
C TYR A 95 1.38 3.42 -9.55
N LEU A 96 2.27 2.56 -9.03
CA LEU A 96 1.89 1.42 -8.20
C LEU A 96 1.07 1.83 -6.97
N LEU A 97 1.50 2.88 -6.26
CA LEU A 97 0.81 3.34 -5.05
C LEU A 97 -0.61 3.83 -5.37
N LEU A 98 -0.76 4.60 -6.44
CA LEU A 98 -2.05 5.14 -6.87
C LEU A 98 -2.97 4.04 -7.43
N PHE A 99 -2.48 3.25 -8.38
CA PHE A 99 -3.30 2.38 -9.22
C PHE A 99 -3.23 0.89 -8.86
N GLY A 100 -2.40 0.51 -7.89
CA GLY A 100 -2.39 -0.84 -7.32
C GLY A 100 -1.57 -1.88 -8.09
N GLU A 101 -1.12 -1.54 -9.30
CA GLU A 101 -0.32 -2.41 -10.18
C GLU A 101 0.86 -1.64 -10.79
N LEU A 102 1.91 -2.36 -11.20
CA LEU A 102 3.05 -1.75 -11.89
C LEU A 102 2.65 -1.40 -13.33
N PRO A 103 3.07 -0.23 -13.84
CA PRO A 103 2.80 0.14 -15.23
C PRO A 103 3.69 -0.65 -16.19
N ASP A 104 3.26 -0.79 -17.44
CA ASP A 104 4.19 -1.08 -18.53
C ASP A 104 4.98 0.19 -18.88
N CYS A 105 6.27 0.06 -19.23
CA CYS A 105 7.11 1.22 -19.57
C CYS A 105 6.55 2.06 -20.73
N ALA A 106 5.69 1.48 -21.58
CA ALA A 106 5.02 2.17 -22.68
C ALA A 106 3.89 3.10 -22.23
N ASP A 107 3.34 2.89 -21.02
CA ASP A 107 2.22 3.66 -20.47
C ASP A 107 2.69 4.87 -19.65
N LEU A 108 3.95 4.88 -19.22
CA LEU A 108 4.56 5.97 -18.47
C LEU A 108 4.65 7.32 -19.21
N PRO A 109 4.85 7.42 -20.54
CA PRO A 109 4.88 8.71 -21.23
C PRO A 109 3.55 9.50 -21.18
N GLN A 110 2.45 8.84 -20.81
CA GLN A 110 1.12 9.45 -20.66
C GLN A 110 0.77 9.75 -19.20
N TYR A 111 1.66 9.37 -18.26
CA TYR A 111 1.54 9.57 -16.82
C TYR A 111 2.25 10.84 -16.36
#